data_AF-A0A7C4G0M9-F1
#
_entry.id   AF-A0A7C4G0M9-F1
#
_cell.length_a   1.000
_cell.length_b   1.000
_cell.length_c   1.000
_cell.angle_alpha   90.00
_cell.angle_beta   90.00
_cell.angle_gamma   90.00
#
_symmetry.space_group_name_H-M   'P 1'
#
loop_
_entity.id
_entity.type
_entity.pdbx_description
1 polymer ?
#
loop_
_entity_poly.entity_id
_entity_poly.type
_entity_poly.pdbx_seq_one_letter_code
_entity_poly.pdbx_strand_id
1 'polypeptide(L)'
;MGGPIRRNRTFFFGSYNAYRYRVATDYQFVTIPTMKMRAGDFSELPVAIYDPDTTSCPGGANCTRQPFPGNVVPAGRISPASKFFQEPMPQPTHPGIANNFLNNNKGVGFNNVNVNVKGDVNASEVHRFSAFFSRGSHNQSSPIRGNPVPLPLPYVVTRVVDEVPTVGQVKHTWVMKASMLNQISFGVSRLWVPITNPTVDDGKWVEKAGIKGLLKGDATEFPGSTRTSRTRR
;
A
#
# COMPACT_ATOMS: atom_id res chain seq x y z
N MET A 1 -14.92 23.48 20.94
CA MET A 1 -14.98 23.90 22.36
C MET A 1 -14.12 25.15 22.52
N GLY A 2 -14.52 26.10 23.36
CA GLY A 2 -13.70 27.28 23.62
C GLY A 2 -14.40 28.27 24.56
N GLY A 3 -13.62 29.14 25.18
CA GLY A 3 -14.14 30.12 26.12
C GLY A 3 -13.06 30.83 26.93
N PRO A 4 -13.45 31.79 27.80
CA PRO A 4 -12.53 32.45 28.72
C PRO A 4 -12.13 31.50 29.86
N ILE A 5 -10.82 31.33 30.08
CA ILE A 5 -10.28 30.76 31.33
C ILE A 5 -10.33 31.82 32.43
N ARG A 6 -9.91 33.04 32.09
CA ARG A 6 -10.05 34.24 32.93
C ARG A 6 -10.69 35.32 32.09
N ARG A 7 -11.85 35.81 32.54
CA ARG A 7 -12.64 36.81 31.82
C ARG A 7 -11.76 37.99 31.41
N ASN A 8 -11.86 38.39 30.15
CA ASN A 8 -11.11 39.47 29.50
C ASN A 8 -9.59 39.31 29.43
N ARG A 9 -9.02 38.20 29.93
CA ARG A 9 -7.57 38.02 30.04
C ARG A 9 -7.05 36.80 29.30
N THR A 10 -7.64 35.64 29.52
CA THR A 10 -7.14 34.37 28.97
C THR A 10 -8.26 33.60 28.34
N PHE A 11 -8.06 33.17 27.09
CA PHE A 11 -9.03 32.45 26.29
C PHE A 11 -8.40 31.18 25.73
N PHE A 12 -9.21 30.14 25.59
CA PHE A 12 -8.79 28.91 24.95
C PHE A 12 -9.79 28.51 23.88
N PHE A 13 -9.29 27.81 22.87
CA PHE A 13 -10.09 27.17 21.84
C PHE A 13 -9.50 25.79 21.58
N GLY A 14 -10.37 24.80 21.45
CA GLY A 14 -10.00 23.43 21.18
C GLY A 14 -11.00 22.79 20.22
N SER A 15 -10.51 22.09 19.21
CA SER A 15 -11.33 21.29 18.31
C SER A 15 -10.74 19.91 18.15
N TYR A 16 -11.60 18.90 18.17
CA TYR A 16 -11.29 17.54 17.79
C TYR A 16 -12.22 17.18 16.64
N ASN A 17 -11.64 16.86 15.48
CA ASN A 17 -12.37 16.38 14.33
C ASN A 17 -11.89 14.97 14.02
N ALA A 18 -12.84 14.03 13.97
CA ALA A 18 -12.58 12.69 13.51
C ALA A 18 -13.56 12.37 12.38
N TYR A 19 -13.02 11.90 11.27
CA TYR A 19 -13.78 11.50 10.10
C TYR A 19 -13.28 10.16 9.60
N ARG A 20 -14.22 9.27 9.29
CA ARG A 20 -13.93 7.97 8.69
C ARG A 20 -14.60 7.92 7.34
N TYR A 21 -13.80 7.74 6.31
CA TYR A 21 -14.28 7.47 4.97
C TYR A 21 -14.16 5.98 4.69
N ARG A 22 -15.22 5.38 4.15
CA ARG A 22 -15.26 3.98 3.75
C ARG A 22 -15.95 3.89 2.41
N VAL A 23 -15.37 3.11 1.50
CA VAL A 23 -15.92 2.81 0.19
C VAL A 23 -15.97 1.30 0.07
N ALA A 24 -17.17 0.79 -0.21
CA ALA A 24 -17.31 -0.59 -0.62
C ALA A 24 -16.70 -0.76 -2.00
N THR A 25 -15.97 -1.85 -2.18
CA THR A 25 -15.45 -2.28 -3.48
C THR A 25 -16.34 -3.41 -3.98
N ASP A 26 -16.72 -3.34 -5.25
CA ASP A 26 -17.58 -4.36 -5.84
C ASP A 26 -16.88 -5.72 -5.86
N TYR A 27 -17.67 -6.75 -5.60
CA TYR A 27 -17.26 -8.13 -5.83
C TYR A 27 -17.07 -8.32 -7.33
N GLN A 28 -15.93 -8.89 -7.70
CA GLN A 28 -15.64 -9.22 -9.09
C GLN A 28 -15.22 -10.67 -9.18
N PHE A 29 -15.73 -11.34 -10.21
CA PHE A 29 -15.22 -12.63 -10.61
C PHE A 29 -13.91 -12.43 -11.36
N VAL A 30 -12.92 -13.21 -10.96
CA VAL A 30 -11.62 -13.25 -11.61
C VAL A 30 -11.21 -14.68 -11.89
N THR A 31 -10.26 -14.82 -12.80
CA THR A 31 -9.77 -16.13 -13.24
C THR A 31 -8.49 -16.46 -12.49
N ILE A 32 -8.51 -17.59 -11.80
CA ILE A 32 -7.32 -18.20 -11.19
C ILE A 32 -7.14 -19.64 -11.70
N PRO A 33 -5.93 -20.21 -11.65
CA PRO A 33 -5.71 -21.62 -12.01
C PRO A 33 -6.59 -22.56 -11.20
N THR A 34 -7.23 -23.52 -11.88
CA THR A 34 -7.99 -24.60 -11.24
C THR A 34 -7.07 -25.49 -10.42
N MET A 35 -7.64 -26.31 -9.52
CA MET A 35 -6.84 -27.24 -8.73
C MET A 35 -6.08 -28.25 -9.60
N LYS A 36 -6.65 -28.65 -10.75
CA LYS A 36 -5.95 -29.50 -11.73
C LYS A 36 -4.75 -28.77 -12.34
N MET A 37 -4.94 -27.51 -12.76
CA MET A 37 -3.85 -26.71 -13.33
C MET A 37 -2.70 -26.50 -12.33
N ARG A 38 -2.99 -26.33 -11.03
CA ARG A 38 -1.95 -26.25 -9.98
C ARG A 38 -1.19 -27.56 -9.81
N ALA A 39 -1.84 -28.70 -10.04
CA ALA A 39 -1.20 -30.00 -10.04
C ALA A 39 -0.46 -30.31 -11.36
N GLY A 40 -0.47 -29.40 -12.34
CA GLY A 40 0.16 -29.58 -13.65
C GLY A 40 -0.74 -30.24 -14.70
N ASP A 41 -2.00 -30.49 -14.40
CA ASP A 41 -3.00 -31.01 -15.34
C ASP A 41 -3.79 -29.87 -15.98
N PHE A 42 -3.58 -29.64 -17.28
CA PHE A 42 -4.28 -28.64 -18.06
C PHE A 42 -5.18 -29.28 -19.13
N SER A 43 -5.65 -30.52 -18.92
CA SER A 43 -6.63 -31.19 -19.78
C SER A 43 -7.94 -30.40 -19.95
N GLU A 44 -8.22 -29.47 -19.04
CA GLU A 44 -9.38 -28.56 -19.09
C GLU A 44 -9.21 -27.40 -20.08
N LEU A 45 -8.01 -27.16 -20.61
CA LEU A 45 -7.75 -26.12 -21.59
C LEU A 45 -7.99 -26.64 -23.02
N PRO A 46 -8.62 -25.84 -23.90
CA PRO A 46 -8.82 -26.20 -25.31
C PRO A 46 -7.54 -26.09 -26.16
N VAL A 47 -6.41 -25.74 -25.53
CA VAL A 47 -5.12 -25.53 -26.19
C VAL A 47 -4.12 -26.59 -25.77
N ALA A 48 -3.32 -27.07 -26.72
CA ALA A 48 -2.22 -27.99 -26.42
C ALA A 48 -1.08 -27.25 -25.72
N ILE A 49 -0.53 -27.83 -24.66
CA ILE A 49 0.71 -27.32 -24.04
C ILE A 49 1.90 -28.12 -24.55
N TYR A 50 3.01 -27.44 -24.80
CA TYR A 50 4.18 -28.02 -25.43
C TYR A 50 5.33 -28.22 -24.45
N ASP A 51 6.04 -29.33 -24.64
CA ASP A 51 7.21 -29.70 -23.87
C ASP A 51 8.44 -28.89 -24.31
N PRO A 52 9.02 -28.03 -23.43
CA PRO A 52 10.21 -27.26 -23.77
C PRO A 52 11.45 -28.11 -24.04
N ASP A 53 11.56 -29.33 -23.48
CA ASP A 53 12.72 -30.21 -23.65
C ASP A 53 12.75 -30.88 -25.03
N THR A 54 11.63 -30.85 -25.75
CA THR A 54 11.50 -31.39 -27.11
C THR A 54 11.71 -30.34 -28.21
N THR A 55 12.20 -29.16 -27.83
CA THR A 55 12.46 -28.07 -28.79
C THR A 55 13.50 -28.52 -29.82
N SER A 56 13.09 -28.62 -31.07
CA SER A 56 13.97 -28.92 -32.21
C SER A 56 13.85 -27.81 -33.24
N CYS A 57 14.98 -27.20 -33.63
CA CYS A 57 15.05 -26.10 -34.59
C CYS A 57 15.91 -26.49 -35.80
N PRO A 58 15.42 -27.37 -36.70
CA PRO A 58 16.16 -27.74 -37.91
C PRO A 58 16.44 -26.48 -38.75
N GLY A 59 17.72 -26.21 -39.01
CA GLY A 59 18.16 -25.05 -39.80
C GLY A 59 18.07 -23.68 -39.10
N GLY A 60 17.80 -23.63 -37.78
CA GLY A 60 17.85 -22.39 -36.98
C GLY A 60 16.69 -21.41 -37.15
N ALA A 61 15.76 -21.65 -38.08
CA ALA A 61 14.66 -20.70 -38.38
C ALA A 61 13.28 -21.15 -37.86
N ASN A 62 12.98 -22.46 -37.83
CA ASN A 62 11.68 -23.00 -37.42
C ASN A 62 11.81 -24.00 -36.28
N CYS A 63 11.50 -23.56 -35.06
CA CYS A 63 11.51 -24.41 -33.88
C CYS A 63 10.15 -25.08 -33.68
N THR A 64 10.15 -26.41 -33.58
CA THR A 64 8.97 -27.22 -33.21
C THR A 64 9.13 -27.83 -31.83
N ARG A 65 8.03 -28.09 -31.14
CA ARG A 65 7.96 -28.79 -29.86
C ARG A 65 6.87 -29.85 -29.94
N GLN A 66 7.01 -30.93 -29.18
CA GLN A 66 5.97 -31.94 -28.99
C GLN A 66 5.01 -31.52 -27.88
N PRO A 67 3.70 -31.79 -28.02
CA PRO A 67 2.74 -31.52 -26.95
C PRO A 67 2.94 -32.48 -25.77
N PHE A 68 2.62 -32.03 -24.57
CA PHE A 68 2.50 -32.91 -23.41
C PHE A 68 1.33 -33.89 -23.62
N PRO A 69 1.54 -35.21 -23.45
CA PRO A 69 0.44 -36.18 -23.52
C PRO A 69 -0.68 -35.81 -22.55
N GLY A 70 -1.91 -35.71 -23.07
CA GLY A 70 -3.10 -35.35 -22.28
C GLY A 70 -3.06 -33.95 -21.65
N ASN A 71 -2.18 -33.05 -22.09
CA ASN A 71 -1.95 -31.74 -21.46
C ASN A 71 -1.53 -31.83 -19.97
N VAL A 72 -0.79 -32.89 -19.59
CA VAL A 72 -0.31 -33.07 -18.22
C VAL A 72 1.20 -32.89 -18.13
N VAL A 73 1.64 -31.96 -17.29
CA VAL A 73 3.04 -31.75 -16.93
C VAL A 73 3.40 -32.71 -15.79
N PRO A 74 4.39 -33.62 -15.95
CA PRO A 74 4.80 -34.52 -14.89
C PRO A 74 5.26 -33.78 -13.63
N ALA A 75 4.88 -34.28 -12.45
CA ALA A 75 5.15 -33.61 -11.16
C ALA A 75 6.64 -33.33 -10.89
N GLY A 76 7.55 -34.18 -11.41
CA GLY A 76 9.00 -34.00 -11.31
C GLY A 76 9.56 -32.84 -12.16
N ARG A 77 8.76 -32.30 -13.08
CA ARG A 77 9.12 -31.15 -13.94
C ARG A 77 8.52 -29.83 -13.44
N ILE A 78 7.74 -29.87 -12.36
CA ILE A 78 7.21 -28.67 -11.71
C ILE A 78 8.28 -28.13 -10.77
N SER A 79 8.78 -26.93 -11.08
CA SER A 79 9.78 -26.24 -10.26
C SER A 79 9.29 -26.04 -8.81
N PRO A 80 10.16 -26.26 -7.79
CA PRO A 80 9.85 -25.93 -6.41
C PRO A 80 9.47 -24.45 -6.21
N ALA A 81 10.09 -23.54 -6.97
CA ALA A 81 9.76 -22.13 -6.93
C ALA A 81 8.31 -21.87 -7.38
N SER A 82 7.85 -22.55 -8.43
CA SER A 82 6.46 -22.44 -8.89
C SER A 82 5.47 -22.93 -7.84
N LYS A 83 5.80 -24.01 -7.11
CA LYS A 83 4.99 -24.50 -5.99
C LYS A 83 4.93 -23.50 -4.84
N PHE A 84 6.06 -22.90 -4.48
CA PHE A 84 6.14 -21.87 -3.45
C PHE A 84 5.26 -20.67 -3.77
N PHE A 85 5.31 -20.17 -5.01
CA PHE A 85 4.45 -19.07 -5.39
C PHE A 85 2.97 -19.48 -5.40
N GLN A 86 2.61 -20.68 -5.85
CA GLN A 86 1.22 -21.15 -5.90
C GLN A 86 0.57 -21.37 -4.51
N GLU A 87 1.34 -21.74 -3.50
CA GLU A 87 0.86 -22.07 -2.15
C GLU A 87 -0.06 -21.01 -1.52
N PRO A 88 0.27 -19.70 -1.51
CA PRO A 88 -0.61 -18.66 -0.97
C PRO A 88 -1.85 -18.34 -1.82
N MET A 89 -2.02 -18.97 -2.99
CA MET A 89 -3.13 -18.66 -3.89
C MET A 89 -4.43 -19.29 -3.38
N PRO A 90 -5.54 -18.52 -3.25
CA PRO A 90 -6.81 -19.06 -2.75
C PRO A 90 -7.38 -20.10 -3.71
N GLN A 91 -8.19 -21.04 -3.23
CA GLN A 91 -8.86 -22.01 -4.11
C GLN A 91 -10.00 -21.36 -4.92
N PRO A 92 -10.31 -21.86 -6.13
CA PRO A 92 -11.49 -21.41 -6.88
C PRO A 92 -12.76 -21.57 -6.04
N THR A 93 -13.65 -20.57 -6.07
CA THR A 93 -14.93 -20.60 -5.36
C THR A 93 -16.09 -21.03 -6.27
N HIS A 94 -15.88 -21.01 -7.58
CA HIS A 94 -16.89 -21.35 -8.59
C HIS A 94 -16.31 -22.35 -9.60
N PRO A 95 -17.16 -23.20 -10.19
CA PRO A 95 -16.72 -24.12 -11.24
C PRO A 95 -16.32 -23.38 -12.52
N GLY A 96 -15.45 -24.00 -13.32
CA GLY A 96 -15.00 -23.47 -14.60
C GLY A 96 -13.54 -23.01 -14.61
N ILE A 97 -13.04 -22.76 -15.82
CA ILE A 97 -11.65 -22.34 -16.08
C ILE A 97 -11.47 -20.81 -16.12
N ALA A 98 -12.58 -20.06 -16.14
CA ALA A 98 -12.62 -18.61 -16.18
C ALA A 98 -13.63 -18.09 -15.17
N ASN A 99 -13.39 -16.90 -14.61
CA ASN A 99 -14.27 -16.26 -13.62
C ASN A 99 -14.61 -17.19 -12.44
N ASN A 100 -13.65 -18.02 -12.05
CA ASN A 100 -13.82 -19.11 -11.10
C ASN A 100 -13.48 -18.74 -9.65
N PHE A 101 -13.12 -17.47 -9.40
CA PHE A 101 -12.88 -16.95 -8.07
C PHE A 101 -13.62 -15.64 -7.85
N LEU A 102 -14.53 -15.66 -6.89
CA LEU A 102 -15.17 -14.46 -6.36
C LEU A 102 -14.22 -13.77 -5.39
N ASN A 103 -13.67 -12.64 -5.83
CA ASN A 103 -12.79 -11.85 -5.00
C ASN A 103 -13.57 -11.08 -3.93
N ASN A 104 -13.17 -11.25 -2.67
CA ASN A 104 -13.63 -10.43 -1.56
C ASN A 104 -12.69 -9.22 -1.38
N ASN A 105 -12.82 -8.23 -2.26
CA ASN A 105 -12.11 -6.97 -2.11
C ASN A 105 -12.46 -6.35 -0.76
N LYS A 106 -11.44 -6.11 0.08
CA LYS A 106 -11.65 -5.31 1.29
C LYS A 106 -11.92 -3.88 0.84
N GLY A 107 -12.97 -3.27 1.42
CA GLY A 107 -13.26 -1.86 1.20
C GLY A 107 -12.04 -0.98 1.49
N VAL A 108 -11.84 0.03 0.65
CA VAL A 108 -10.82 1.05 0.86
C VAL A 108 -11.40 2.21 1.67
N GLY A 109 -10.55 2.95 2.36
CA GLY A 109 -11.01 4.03 3.19
C GLY A 109 -9.87 4.73 3.90
N PHE A 110 -10.24 5.79 4.62
CA PHE A 110 -9.31 6.62 5.36
C PHE A 110 -9.85 6.92 6.76
N ASN A 111 -8.96 7.05 7.74
CA ASN A 111 -9.30 7.67 9.01
C ASN A 111 -8.52 8.96 9.16
N ASN A 112 -9.27 10.02 9.41
CA ASN A 112 -8.76 11.35 9.63
C ASN A 112 -9.04 11.72 11.06
N VAL A 113 -8.00 12.11 11.79
CA VAL A 113 -8.12 12.72 13.11
C VAL A 113 -7.33 14.01 13.06
N ASN A 114 -7.92 15.09 13.53
CA ASN A 114 -7.25 16.37 13.67
C ASN A 114 -7.59 16.99 15.02
N VAL A 115 -6.55 17.41 15.73
CA VAL A 115 -6.64 18.07 17.02
C VAL A 115 -6.04 19.46 16.86
N ASN A 116 -6.82 20.47 17.20
CA ASN A 116 -6.35 21.85 17.24
C ASN A 116 -6.55 22.42 18.64
N VAL A 117 -5.54 23.11 19.14
CA VAL A 117 -5.58 23.83 20.41
C VAL A 117 -5.00 25.22 20.19
N LYS A 118 -5.68 26.23 20.72
CA LYS A 118 -5.23 27.61 20.71
C LYS A 118 -5.41 28.24 22.07
N GLY A 119 -4.40 28.97 22.53
CA GLY A 119 -4.47 29.82 23.70
C GLY A 119 -4.21 31.27 23.32
N ASP A 120 -5.00 32.19 23.86
CA ASP A 120 -4.82 33.63 23.72
C ASP A 120 -4.74 34.27 25.12
N VAL A 121 -3.77 35.14 25.34
CA VAL A 121 -3.57 35.87 26.61
C VAL A 121 -3.38 37.35 26.34
N ASN A 122 -4.25 38.17 26.92
CA ASN A 122 -4.03 39.60 27.10
C ASN A 122 -3.19 39.78 28.38
N ALA A 123 -1.87 39.90 28.24
CA ALA A 123 -0.98 40.03 29.39
C ALA A 123 -1.19 41.39 30.09
N SER A 124 -1.38 42.44 29.27
CA SER A 124 -1.74 43.81 29.65
C SER A 124 -2.64 44.43 28.56
N GLU A 125 -2.98 45.71 28.68
CA GLU A 125 -3.73 46.46 27.65
C GLU A 125 -2.95 46.61 26.34
N VAL A 126 -1.62 46.49 26.38
CA VAL A 126 -0.74 46.70 25.23
C VAL A 126 -0.06 45.43 24.73
N HIS A 127 -0.07 44.33 25.50
CA HIS A 127 0.57 43.07 25.12
C HIS A 127 -0.42 41.93 25.02
N ARG A 128 -0.44 41.29 23.85
CA ARG A 128 -1.25 40.12 23.57
C ARG A 128 -0.39 38.99 23.01
N PHE A 129 -0.55 37.81 23.56
CA PHE A 129 0.13 36.59 23.13
C PHE A 129 -0.87 35.57 22.63
N SER A 130 -0.48 34.82 21.61
CA SER A 130 -1.27 33.74 21.04
C SER A 130 -0.37 32.55 20.75
N ALA A 131 -0.83 31.35 21.08
CA ALA A 131 -0.17 30.11 20.74
C ALA A 131 -1.18 29.16 20.10
N PHE A 132 -0.79 28.53 19.00
CA PHE A 132 -1.60 27.58 18.25
C PHE A 132 -0.80 26.30 18.05
N PHE A 133 -1.47 25.16 18.23
CA PHE A 133 -0.94 23.84 17.96
C PHE A 133 -1.99 23.02 17.22
N SER A 134 -1.58 22.38 16.13
CA SER A 134 -2.38 21.43 15.37
C SER A 134 -1.60 20.15 15.16
N ARG A 135 -2.26 19.00 15.37
CA ARG A 135 -1.73 17.70 14.99
C ARG A 135 -2.82 16.89 14.32
N GLY A 136 -2.53 16.42 13.12
CA GLY A 136 -3.39 15.53 12.36
C GLY A 136 -2.81 14.12 12.23
N SER A 137 -3.67 13.19 11.88
CA SER A 137 -3.35 11.88 11.34
C SER A 137 -4.33 11.57 10.22
N HIS A 138 -3.81 11.20 9.06
CA HIS A 138 -4.55 10.66 7.93
C HIS A 138 -3.95 9.30 7.60
N ASN A 139 -4.69 8.23 7.86
CA ASN A 139 -4.23 6.87 7.58
C ASN A 139 -5.20 6.12 6.68
N GLN A 140 -4.68 5.13 5.97
CA GLN A 140 -5.49 4.22 5.16
C GLN A 140 -6.14 3.17 6.07
N SER A 141 -7.42 2.83 5.82
CA SER A 141 -8.12 1.77 6.56
C SER A 141 -7.80 0.37 6.05
N SER A 142 -7.11 0.26 4.92
CA SER A 142 -6.69 -0.99 4.28
C SER A 142 -5.32 -0.77 3.63
N PRO A 143 -4.44 -1.79 3.61
CA PRO A 143 -3.15 -1.70 2.94
C PRO A 143 -3.24 -1.75 1.41
N ILE A 144 -4.41 -2.08 0.85
CA ILE A 144 -4.62 -2.29 -0.58
C ILE A 144 -4.60 -0.94 -1.33
N ARG A 145 -3.77 -0.83 -2.37
CA ARG A 145 -3.70 0.35 -3.25
C ARG A 145 -4.05 -0.01 -4.69
N GLY A 146 -4.87 0.83 -5.31
CA GLY A 146 -5.11 0.80 -6.76
C GLY A 146 -6.36 0.03 -7.18
N ASN A 147 -6.45 -0.16 -8.50
CA ASN A 147 -7.51 -0.88 -9.22
C ASN A 147 -7.73 -2.28 -8.60
N PRO A 148 -8.92 -2.91 -8.71
CA PRO A 148 -9.20 -4.24 -8.16
C PRO A 148 -8.16 -5.28 -8.62
N VAL A 149 -7.10 -5.52 -7.84
CA VAL A 149 -6.28 -6.72 -8.01
C VAL A 149 -6.87 -7.76 -7.08
N PRO A 150 -7.41 -8.85 -7.64
CA PRO A 150 -8.52 -9.54 -7.03
C PRO A 150 -8.12 -10.68 -6.09
N LEU A 151 -6.86 -10.70 -5.67
CA LEU A 151 -6.28 -11.81 -4.94
C LEU A 151 -5.88 -11.36 -3.54
N PRO A 152 -5.95 -12.25 -2.54
CA PRO A 152 -5.50 -11.92 -1.20
C PRO A 152 -3.99 -11.64 -1.18
N LEU A 153 -3.52 -11.06 -0.07
CA LEU A 153 -2.09 -10.99 0.21
C LEU A 153 -1.46 -12.39 0.06
N PRO A 154 -0.28 -12.52 -0.57
CA PRO A 154 0.62 -11.43 -1.01
C PRO A 154 0.47 -11.01 -2.48
N TYR A 155 -0.56 -11.47 -3.21
CA TYR A 155 -0.74 -11.22 -4.66
C TYR A 155 -1.25 -9.83 -5.04
N VAL A 156 -1.62 -9.03 -4.04
CA VAL A 156 -2.13 -7.67 -4.23
C VAL A 156 -1.05 -6.66 -3.93
N VAL A 157 -1.00 -5.60 -4.74
CA VAL A 157 -0.13 -4.45 -4.47
C VAL A 157 -0.64 -3.74 -3.23
N THR A 158 0.18 -3.74 -2.18
CA THR A 158 -0.11 -3.01 -0.95
C THR A 158 0.84 -1.86 -0.71
N ARG A 159 0.34 -0.80 -0.07
CA ARG A 159 1.14 0.29 0.47
C ARG A 159 0.32 1.05 1.49
N VAL A 160 0.72 0.96 2.75
CA VAL A 160 0.17 1.80 3.82
C VAL A 160 0.96 3.10 3.85
N VAL A 161 0.22 4.19 4.03
CA VAL A 161 0.75 5.55 4.09
C VAL A 161 -0.02 6.20 5.21
N ASP A 162 0.70 6.64 6.24
CA ASP A 162 0.14 7.46 7.30
C ASP A 162 0.75 8.84 7.18
N GLU A 163 -0.08 9.87 7.20
CA GLU A 163 0.35 11.26 7.14
C GLU A 163 0.07 11.91 8.49
N VAL A 164 1.11 12.45 9.10
CA VAL A 164 1.03 13.10 10.41
C VAL A 164 1.49 14.55 10.28
N PRO A 165 0.61 15.47 9.86
CA PRO A 165 0.91 16.89 9.87
C PRO A 165 0.92 17.42 11.32
N THR A 166 1.95 18.19 11.65
CA THR A 166 2.07 18.89 12.94
C THR A 166 2.45 20.34 12.68
N VAL A 167 1.70 21.27 13.26
CA VAL A 167 1.92 22.71 13.12
C VAL A 167 1.92 23.34 14.51
N GLY A 168 2.89 24.22 14.76
CA GLY A 168 2.93 25.07 15.94
C GLY A 168 3.16 26.52 15.52
N GLN A 169 2.46 27.46 16.13
CA GLN A 169 2.65 28.88 15.89
C GLN A 169 2.54 29.64 17.20
N VAL A 170 3.40 30.64 17.38
CA VAL A 170 3.30 31.62 18.44
C VAL A 170 3.30 33.01 17.84
N LYS A 171 2.56 33.92 18.46
CA LYS A 171 2.40 35.30 18.02
C LYS A 171 2.37 36.23 19.22
N HIS A 172 3.08 37.35 19.10
CA HIS A 172 3.05 38.46 20.04
C HIS A 172 2.61 39.72 19.31
N THR A 173 1.73 40.47 19.95
CA THR A 173 1.25 41.77 19.48
C THR A 173 1.51 42.79 20.58
N TRP A 174 2.13 43.91 20.21
CA TRP A 174 2.49 45.00 21.10
C TRP A 174 2.01 46.35 20.56
N VAL A 175 1.13 47.00 21.31
CA VAL A 175 0.74 48.40 21.07
C VAL A 175 1.78 49.29 21.75
N MET A 176 2.70 49.88 20.98
CA MET A 176 3.76 50.75 21.53
C MET A 176 3.22 52.13 21.89
N LYS A 177 2.33 52.68 21.05
CA LYS A 177 1.62 53.96 21.21
C LYS A 177 0.25 53.85 20.54
N ALA A 178 -0.64 54.81 20.77
CA ALA A 178 -1.98 54.81 20.17
C ALA A 178 -1.99 54.70 18.64
N SER A 179 -0.90 55.11 17.97
CA SER A 179 -0.73 55.04 16.51
C SER A 179 0.26 53.97 16.02
N MET A 180 0.82 53.13 16.91
CA MET A 180 1.89 52.21 16.52
C MET A 180 1.72 50.81 17.12
N LEU A 181 1.59 49.81 16.24
CA LEU A 181 1.43 48.39 16.55
C LEU A 181 2.60 47.59 15.99
N ASN A 182 3.24 46.75 16.81
CA ASN A 182 4.19 45.74 16.35
C ASN A 182 3.58 44.34 16.52
N GLN A 183 3.78 43.48 15.52
CA GLN A 183 3.34 42.09 15.59
C GLN A 183 4.47 41.18 15.10
N ILE A 184 4.84 40.21 15.94
CA ILE A 184 5.85 39.20 15.63
C ILE A 184 5.17 37.83 15.68
N SER A 185 5.41 37.00 14.66
CA SER A 185 4.91 35.63 14.61
C SER A 185 6.02 34.68 14.20
N PHE A 186 6.08 33.54 14.86
CA PHE A 186 6.95 32.43 14.50
C PHE A 186 6.11 31.16 14.38
N GLY A 187 6.38 30.34 13.38
CA GLY A 187 5.65 29.10 13.15
C GLY A 187 6.51 28.01 12.55
N VAL A 188 6.23 26.77 12.93
CA VAL A 188 6.87 25.56 12.42
C VAL A 188 5.82 24.60 11.92
N SER A 189 6.10 23.92 10.82
CA SER A 189 5.28 22.83 10.31
C SER A 189 6.15 21.63 9.97
N ARG A 190 5.66 20.43 10.28
CA ARG A 190 6.31 19.17 9.95
C ARG A 190 5.26 18.20 9.43
N LEU A 191 5.51 17.64 8.27
CA LEU A 191 4.76 16.51 7.74
C LEU A 191 5.64 15.27 7.85
N TRP A 192 5.18 14.28 8.62
CA TRP A 192 5.83 12.97 8.70
C TRP A 192 4.97 11.94 7.99
N VAL A 193 5.57 11.22 7.04
CA VAL A 193 4.89 10.28 6.14
C VAL A 193 5.57 8.91 6.17
N PRO A 194 5.41 8.11 7.25
CA PRO A 194 5.83 6.72 7.23
C PRO A 194 5.06 5.95 6.15
N ILE A 195 5.81 5.15 5.40
CA ILE A 195 5.29 4.29 4.34
C ILE A 195 5.73 2.88 4.68
N THR A 196 4.77 1.95 4.75
CA THR A 196 5.05 0.52 4.95
C THR A 196 4.37 -0.29 3.86
N ASN A 197 4.87 -1.49 3.61
CA ASN A 197 4.30 -2.37 2.60
C ASN A 197 4.29 -3.83 3.12
N PRO A 198 3.11 -4.36 3.49
CA PRO A 198 2.96 -5.72 3.98
C PRO A 198 3.55 -6.81 3.07
N THR A 199 3.57 -6.63 1.74
CA THR A 199 4.18 -7.61 0.83
C THR A 199 5.70 -7.51 0.75
N VAL A 200 6.29 -6.42 1.23
CA VAL A 200 7.74 -6.21 1.25
C VAL A 200 8.34 -6.49 2.62
N ASP A 201 7.61 -6.17 3.69
CA ASP A 201 8.10 -6.27 5.07
C ASP A 201 8.34 -7.74 5.51
N ASP A 202 7.63 -8.70 4.90
CA ASP A 202 7.86 -10.14 5.12
C ASP A 202 9.11 -10.67 4.37
N GLY A 203 9.61 -9.90 3.39
CA GLY A 203 10.94 -9.96 2.80
C GLY A 203 11.37 -11.25 2.09
N LYS A 204 12.29 -11.10 1.13
CA LYS A 204 13.10 -12.20 0.55
C LYS A 204 12.29 -13.31 -0.13
N TRP A 205 11.14 -13.01 -0.72
CA TRP A 205 10.28 -14.00 -1.38
C TRP A 205 11.00 -14.87 -2.40
N VAL A 206 11.96 -14.29 -3.12
CA VAL A 206 12.73 -15.02 -4.13
C VAL A 206 13.80 -15.93 -3.50
N GLU A 207 14.42 -15.53 -2.38
CA GLU A 207 15.29 -16.42 -1.60
C GLU A 207 14.46 -17.55 -0.95
N LYS A 208 13.27 -17.22 -0.41
CA LYS A 208 12.31 -18.19 0.15
C LYS A 208 11.84 -19.20 -0.91
N ALA A 209 11.65 -18.74 -2.16
CA ALA A 209 11.34 -19.59 -3.31
C ALA A 209 12.53 -20.45 -3.79
N GLY A 210 13.72 -20.31 -3.19
CA GLY A 210 14.92 -21.09 -3.52
C GLY A 210 15.63 -20.64 -4.80
N ILE A 211 15.26 -19.48 -5.36
CA ILE A 211 15.90 -18.92 -6.55
C ILE A 211 17.21 -18.24 -6.13
N LYS A 212 18.32 -18.64 -6.77
CA LYS A 212 19.68 -18.16 -6.46
C LYS A 212 20.20 -17.25 -7.59
N GLY A 213 21.19 -16.41 -7.28
CA GLY A 213 21.89 -15.59 -8.28
C GLY A 213 21.36 -14.17 -8.46
N LEU A 214 20.54 -13.67 -7.53
CA LEU A 214 20.14 -12.26 -7.48
C LEU A 214 21.14 -11.43 -6.65
N LEU A 215 21.32 -10.17 -7.04
CA LEU A 215 22.12 -9.22 -6.28
C LEU A 215 21.39 -8.91 -4.95
N LYS A 216 22.15 -8.67 -3.89
CA LYS A 216 21.61 -8.32 -2.57
C LYS A 216 20.72 -7.07 -2.67
N GLY A 217 19.43 -7.21 -2.45
CA GLY A 217 18.43 -6.13 -2.51
C GLY A 217 17.51 -6.16 -3.73
N ASP A 218 17.79 -6.99 -4.75
CA ASP A 218 16.85 -7.27 -5.82
C ASP A 218 15.83 -8.32 -5.32
N ALA A 219 14.53 -8.06 -5.51
CA ALA A 219 13.40 -8.92 -5.13
C ALA A 219 12.89 -8.85 -3.68
N THR A 220 12.44 -7.67 -3.28
CA THR A 220 11.82 -7.44 -1.98
C THR A 220 10.30 -7.64 -1.97
N GLU A 221 9.63 -7.57 -3.12
CA GLU A 221 8.16 -7.65 -3.24
C GLU A 221 7.69 -8.97 -3.85
N PHE A 222 6.44 -9.35 -3.59
CA PHE A 222 5.80 -10.53 -4.18
C PHE A 222 4.93 -10.13 -5.39
N PRO A 223 4.84 -10.94 -6.47
CA PRO A 223 5.69 -12.07 -6.86
C PRO A 223 6.92 -11.62 -7.67
N GLY A 224 7.18 -10.31 -7.75
CA GLY A 224 8.15 -9.71 -8.66
C GLY A 224 9.59 -9.72 -8.15
N SER A 225 10.52 -9.67 -9.09
CA SER A 225 11.88 -9.22 -8.83
C SER A 225 12.17 -8.03 -9.74
N THR A 226 12.49 -6.88 -9.16
CA THR A 226 13.05 -5.78 -9.95
C THR A 226 14.55 -5.98 -9.99
N ARG A 227 15.09 -6.21 -11.20
CA ARG A 227 16.53 -6.32 -11.42
C ARG A 227 17.07 -4.93 -11.70
N THR A 228 17.67 -4.30 -10.70
CA THR A 228 18.22 -2.95 -10.90
C THR A 228 19.59 -3.10 -11.54
N SER A 229 19.67 -3.07 -12.89
CA SER A 229 20.97 -3.04 -13.56
C SER A 229 21.63 -1.69 -13.27
N ARG A 230 22.51 -1.64 -12.26
CA ARG A 230 23.50 -0.56 -12.17
C ARG A 230 24.51 -0.75 -13.31
N THR A 231 24.19 -0.20 -14.46
CA THR A 231 25.18 0.04 -15.51
C THR A 231 26.12 1.11 -14.96
N ARG A 232 27.27 0.70 -14.41
CA ARG A 232 28.38 1.64 -14.19
C ARG A 232 28.80 2.12 -15.57
N ARG A 233 28.58 3.41 -15.86
CA ARG A 233 29.38 4.17 -16.83
C ARG A 233 30.68 4.57 -16.15
#